data_AF-A0A957INV7-F1
#
_entry.id   AF-A0A957INV7-F1
#
_cell.length_a   1.000
_cell.length_b   1.000
_cell.length_c   1.000
_cell.angle_alpha   90.00
_cell.angle_beta   90.00
_cell.angle_gamma   90.00
#
_symmetry.space_group_name_H-M   'P 1'
#
loop_
_entity.id
_entity.type
_entity.pdbx_description
1 polymer ?
#
loop_
_entity_poly.entity_id
_entity_poly.type
_entity_poly.pdbx_seq_one_letter_code
_entity_poly.pdbx_strand_id
1 'polypeptide(L)'
;AVPPQFINDTVPKYPALQQRVRAPGHFSRVNHFSPLISLDKLDLDEDALMLAIGEKLIPIYETAFDTQLDHATQRANAVILANVARDVFLDISHRRLFVKSFVVELSRQHYGEQHTITEAEAQAILRGQIDELSGGETPPY
;
A
#
# COMPACT_ATOMS: atom_id res chain seq x y z
N ALA A 1 16.10 -24.33 -14.52
CA ALA A 1 14.77 -24.87 -14.14
C ALA A 1 14.96 -25.87 -13.01
N VAL A 2 14.04 -25.93 -12.03
CA VAL A 2 14.14 -26.84 -10.88
C VAL A 2 13.75 -28.27 -11.30
N PRO A 3 14.47 -29.33 -10.88
CA PRO A 3 14.16 -30.70 -11.26
C PRO A 3 12.76 -31.15 -10.76
N PRO A 4 11.99 -31.93 -11.55
CA PRO A 4 10.64 -32.38 -11.18
C PRO A 4 10.58 -33.16 -9.86
N GLN A 5 11.63 -33.93 -9.55
CA GLN A 5 11.75 -34.71 -8.31
C GLN A 5 11.78 -33.82 -7.06
N PHE A 6 12.38 -32.62 -7.14
CA PHE A 6 12.41 -31.70 -6.02
C PHE A 6 11.00 -31.19 -5.65
N ILE A 7 10.16 -30.92 -6.66
CA ILE A 7 8.79 -30.45 -6.50
C ILE A 7 7.88 -31.53 -5.90
N ASN A 8 8.12 -32.80 -6.24
CA ASN A 8 7.28 -33.90 -5.77
C ASN A 8 7.72 -34.44 -4.40
N ASP A 9 9.02 -34.50 -4.13
CA ASP A 9 9.54 -35.25 -2.97
C ASP A 9 9.98 -34.35 -1.80
N THR A 10 10.33 -33.10 -2.10
CA THR A 10 10.90 -32.17 -1.11
C THR A 10 9.91 -31.09 -0.73
N VAL A 11 9.25 -30.47 -1.70
CA VAL A 11 8.30 -29.37 -1.44
C VAL A 11 7.16 -29.74 -0.49
N PRO A 12 6.52 -30.94 -0.55
CA PRO A 12 5.46 -31.31 0.39
C PRO A 12 5.92 -31.46 1.85
N LYS A 13 7.23 -31.61 2.09
CA LYS A 13 7.80 -31.75 3.44
C LYS A 13 8.00 -30.40 4.14
N TYR A 14 7.89 -29.30 3.40
CA TYR A 14 8.09 -27.94 3.90
C TYR A 14 6.86 -27.09 3.57
N PRO A 15 5.88 -26.99 4.48
CA PRO A 15 4.62 -26.29 4.23
C PRO A 15 4.80 -24.84 3.75
N ALA A 16 5.78 -24.12 4.32
CA ALA A 16 6.11 -22.75 3.90
C ALA A 16 6.66 -22.69 2.47
N LEU A 17 7.49 -23.65 2.07
CA LEU A 17 8.00 -23.75 0.69
C LEU A 17 6.89 -24.16 -0.27
N GLN A 18 5.99 -25.05 0.16
CA GLN A 18 4.84 -25.49 -0.60
C GLN A 18 3.84 -24.35 -0.85
N GLN A 19 3.53 -23.55 0.17
CA GLN A 19 2.71 -22.35 0.03
C GLN A 19 3.34 -21.36 -0.94
N ARG A 20 4.66 -21.13 -0.85
CA ARG A 20 5.36 -20.20 -1.73
C ARG A 20 5.47 -20.68 -3.18
N VAL A 21 5.55 -21.99 -3.41
CA VAL A 21 5.63 -22.60 -4.75
C VAL A 21 4.24 -22.79 -5.38
N ARG A 22 3.20 -23.04 -4.58
CA ARG A 22 1.82 -23.29 -5.05
C ARG A 22 0.91 -22.08 -5.00
N ALA A 23 1.33 -20.95 -4.41
CA ALA A 23 0.55 -19.72 -4.44
C ALA A 23 0.26 -19.34 -5.91
N PRO A 24 -1.03 -19.15 -6.30
CA PRO A 24 -1.39 -18.73 -7.65
C PRO A 24 -1.02 -17.26 -7.84
N GLY A 25 0.26 -17.02 -8.08
CA GLY A 25 0.85 -15.69 -8.17
C GLY A 25 2.21 -15.79 -8.85
N HIS A 26 2.23 -16.34 -10.06
CA HIS A 26 3.45 -16.46 -10.84
C HIS A 26 4.12 -15.09 -11.03
N PHE A 27 5.45 -15.07 -10.86
CA PHE A 27 6.38 -14.22 -11.58
C PHE A 27 6.15 -14.40 -13.09
N SER A 28 5.16 -13.72 -13.63
CA SER A 28 4.85 -13.68 -15.05
C SER A 28 5.30 -12.32 -15.57
N ARG A 29 6.01 -12.31 -16.71
CA ARG A 29 6.35 -11.08 -17.44
C ARG A 29 5.12 -10.30 -17.93
N VAL A 30 3.95 -10.94 -17.91
CA VAL A 30 2.66 -10.41 -18.37
C VAL A 30 1.73 -10.11 -17.19
N ASN A 31 2.02 -10.62 -15.99
CA ASN A 31 1.19 -10.38 -14.82
C ASN A 31 1.49 -8.99 -14.25
N HIS A 32 0.57 -8.06 -14.49
CA HIS A 32 0.62 -6.68 -14.00
C HIS A 32 0.59 -6.56 -12.47
N PHE A 33 0.30 -7.67 -11.75
CA PHE A 33 0.35 -7.75 -10.28
C PHE A 33 1.72 -8.15 -9.73
N SER A 34 2.72 -8.44 -10.57
CA SER A 34 4.10 -8.59 -10.10
C SER A 34 4.73 -7.19 -9.98
N PRO A 35 5.30 -6.79 -8.83
CA PRO A 35 5.99 -5.52 -8.73
C PRO A 35 7.26 -5.57 -9.61
N LEU A 36 7.14 -5.08 -10.84
CA LEU A 36 8.23 -4.98 -11.82
C LEU A 36 9.16 -3.79 -11.51
N ILE A 37 8.70 -2.85 -10.68
CA ILE A 37 9.45 -1.67 -10.30
C ILE A 37 10.20 -1.98 -9.01
N SER A 38 11.51 -2.24 -9.13
CA SER A 38 12.41 -2.28 -7.97
C SER A 38 12.57 -0.84 -7.47
N LEU A 39 11.87 -0.52 -6.37
CA LEU A 39 11.94 0.79 -5.73
C LEU A 39 13.29 1.01 -5.01
N ASP A 40 14.08 -0.04 -4.82
CA ASP A 40 15.41 0.02 -4.19
C ASP A 40 16.45 0.74 -5.07
N LYS A 41 16.16 0.89 -6.37
CA LYS A 41 17.02 1.58 -7.35
C LYS A 41 16.48 2.95 -7.75
N LEU A 42 15.49 3.46 -7.04
CA LEU A 42 15.00 4.81 -7.29
C LEU A 42 16.01 5.80 -6.69
N ASP A 43 16.61 6.66 -7.51
CA ASP A 43 17.44 7.81 -7.07
C ASP A 43 16.55 8.93 -6.47
N LEU A 44 15.52 8.57 -5.72
CA LEU A 44 14.58 9.50 -5.11
C LEU A 44 14.51 9.22 -3.62
N ASP A 45 14.65 10.27 -2.84
CA ASP A 45 14.44 10.21 -1.39
C ASP A 45 13.02 9.70 -1.08
N GLU A 46 12.88 8.92 -0.02
CA GLU A 46 11.63 8.25 0.34
C GLU A 46 10.49 9.25 0.59
N ASP A 47 10.81 10.40 1.16
CA ASP A 47 9.86 11.48 1.43
C ASP A 47 9.36 12.09 0.13
N ALA A 48 10.30 12.38 -0.77
CA ALA A 48 10.00 12.91 -2.09
C ALA A 48 9.14 11.92 -2.89
N LEU A 49 9.39 10.61 -2.75
CA LEU A 49 8.58 9.57 -3.37
C LEU A 49 7.15 9.56 -2.82
N MET A 50 6.98 9.52 -1.50
CA MET A 50 5.67 9.48 -0.85
C MET A 50 4.82 10.70 -1.20
N LEU A 51 5.42 11.89 -1.17
CA LEU A 51 4.75 13.14 -1.55
C LEU A 51 4.36 13.14 -3.03
N ALA A 52 5.27 12.75 -3.92
CA ALA A 52 4.96 12.67 -5.35
C ALA A 52 3.87 11.64 -5.66
N ILE A 53 3.79 10.55 -4.90
CA ILE A 53 2.68 9.59 -4.99
C ILE A 53 1.38 10.27 -4.54
N GLY A 54 1.36 10.93 -3.38
CA GLY A 54 0.19 11.64 -2.87
C GLY A 54 -0.35 12.67 -3.86
N GLU A 55 0.53 13.50 -4.44
CA GLU A 55 0.15 14.50 -5.44
C GLU A 55 -0.46 13.88 -6.71
N LYS A 56 0.05 12.72 -7.14
CA LYS A 56 -0.49 12.01 -8.31
C LYS A 56 -1.81 11.29 -8.02
N LEU A 57 -2.05 10.88 -6.78
CA LEU A 57 -3.28 10.19 -6.41
C LEU A 57 -4.51 11.09 -6.45
N ILE A 58 -4.37 12.38 -6.15
CA ILE A 58 -5.48 13.35 -6.19
C ILE A 58 -6.17 13.39 -7.57
N PRO A 59 -5.49 13.73 -8.68
CA PRO A 59 -6.13 13.80 -10.00
C PRO A 59 -6.59 12.42 -10.51
N ILE A 60 -5.93 11.34 -10.09
CA ILE A 60 -6.39 9.97 -10.40
C ILE A 60 -7.73 9.69 -9.74
N TYR A 61 -7.88 10.04 -8.46
CA TYR A 61 -9.12 9.88 -7.72
C TYR A 61 -10.24 10.73 -8.32
N GLU A 62 -9.98 12.01 -8.60
CA GLU A 62 -10.92 12.92 -9.26
C GLU A 62 -11.43 12.36 -10.58
N THR A 63 -10.52 11.83 -11.42
CA THR A 63 -10.87 11.20 -12.70
C THR A 63 -11.69 9.93 -12.52
N ALA A 64 -11.37 9.11 -11.51
CA ALA A 64 -12.04 7.83 -11.28
C ALA A 64 -13.46 7.99 -10.72
N PHE A 65 -13.70 9.05 -9.95
CA PHE A 65 -14.97 9.28 -9.24
C PHE A 65 -15.75 10.50 -9.74
N ASP A 66 -15.31 11.13 -10.83
CA ASP A 66 -15.92 12.31 -11.45
C ASP A 66 -16.22 13.42 -10.41
N THR A 67 -15.19 13.78 -9.63
CA THR A 67 -15.30 14.72 -8.52
C THR A 67 -14.19 15.76 -8.55
N GLN A 68 -14.37 16.85 -7.80
CA GLN A 68 -13.34 17.87 -7.61
C GLN A 68 -13.07 18.05 -6.12
N LEU A 69 -11.81 17.83 -5.73
CA LEU A 69 -11.34 18.01 -4.38
C LEU A 69 -10.57 19.34 -4.26
N ASP A 70 -10.47 19.89 -3.05
CA ASP A 70 -9.57 21.00 -2.81
C ASP A 70 -8.12 20.50 -2.78
N HIS A 71 -7.40 20.74 -3.88
CA HIS A 71 -6.02 20.32 -4.04
C HIS A 71 -5.10 20.87 -2.94
N ALA A 72 -5.36 22.07 -2.41
CA ALA A 72 -4.53 22.63 -1.35
C ALA A 72 -4.70 21.81 -0.06
N THR A 73 -5.95 21.55 0.33
CA THR A 73 -6.29 20.71 1.48
C THR A 73 -5.76 19.28 1.31
N GLN A 74 -6.00 18.63 0.16
CA GLN A 74 -5.58 17.24 -0.03
C GLN A 74 -4.06 17.08 -0.11
N ARG A 75 -3.32 18.07 -0.64
CA ARG A 75 -1.85 18.07 -0.57
C ARG A 75 -1.37 18.18 0.87
N ALA A 76 -1.97 19.06 1.68
CA ALA A 76 -1.63 19.16 3.10
C ALA A 76 -1.90 17.84 3.83
N ASN A 77 -3.04 17.19 3.56
CA ASN A 77 -3.38 15.88 4.12
C ASN A 77 -2.38 14.79 3.71
N ALA A 78 -1.95 14.78 2.45
CA ALA A 78 -0.94 13.86 1.96
C ALA A 78 0.39 14.01 2.71
N VAL A 79 0.84 15.25 2.95
CA VAL A 79 2.07 15.54 3.72
C VAL A 79 1.95 14.99 5.14
N ILE A 80 0.84 15.27 5.82
CA ILE A 80 0.62 14.84 7.21
C ILE A 80 0.58 13.32 7.31
N LEU A 81 -0.19 12.65 6.44
CA LEU A 81 -0.25 11.19 6.41
C LEU A 81 1.09 10.55 6.07
N ALA A 82 1.87 11.13 5.15
CA ALA A 82 3.17 10.61 4.79
C ALA A 82 4.16 10.67 5.96
N ASN A 83 4.17 11.78 6.69
CA ASN A 83 5.01 11.95 7.87
C ASN A 83 4.62 10.96 8.97
N VAL A 84 3.33 10.86 9.30
CA VAL A 84 2.87 9.95 10.35
C VAL A 84 3.07 8.48 9.96
N ALA A 85 2.85 8.09 8.70
CA ALA A 85 3.02 6.71 8.27
C ALA A 85 4.47 6.22 8.45
N ARG A 86 5.44 7.10 8.23
CA ARG A 86 6.87 6.84 8.44
C ARG A 86 7.21 6.60 9.92
N ASP A 87 6.64 7.41 10.81
CA ASP A 87 6.91 7.32 12.24
C ASP A 87 6.30 6.06 12.86
N VAL A 88 5.20 5.56 12.28
CA VAL A 88 4.48 4.39 12.79
C VAL A 88 5.14 3.06 12.35
N PHE A 89 5.83 3.00 11.20
CA PHE A 89 6.48 1.78 10.71
C PHE A 89 7.86 2.05 10.08
N LEU A 90 8.91 1.47 10.66
CA LEU A 90 10.28 1.48 10.13
C LEU A 90 10.55 0.44 9.02
N ASP A 91 9.51 -0.17 8.44
CA ASP A 91 9.64 -1.25 7.44
C ASP A 91 8.88 -0.91 6.14
N ILE A 92 9.10 -1.68 5.06
CA ILE A 92 8.54 -1.54 3.70
C ILE A 92 7.01 -1.33 3.69
N SER A 93 6.32 -1.77 4.74
CA SER A 93 4.87 -1.65 4.92
C SER A 93 4.35 -0.21 4.98
N HIS A 94 5.16 0.79 5.36
CA HIS A 94 4.67 2.16 5.54
C HIS A 94 4.20 2.82 4.23
N ARG A 95 4.85 2.53 3.08
CA ARG A 95 4.44 3.07 1.77
C ARG A 95 3.06 2.58 1.35
N ARG A 96 2.84 1.27 1.50
CA ARG A 96 1.54 0.63 1.21
C ARG A 96 0.46 1.17 2.14
N LEU A 97 0.81 1.30 3.42
CA LEU A 97 -0.08 1.84 4.44
C LEU A 97 -0.48 3.29 4.10
N PHE A 98 0.48 4.14 3.74
CA PHE A 98 0.24 5.51 3.30
C PHE A 98 -0.74 5.57 2.13
N VAL A 99 -0.47 4.84 1.04
CA VAL A 99 -1.32 4.87 -0.17
C VAL A 99 -2.75 4.44 0.17
N LYS A 100 -2.91 3.35 0.94
CA LYS A 100 -4.25 2.86 1.31
C LYS A 100 -4.98 3.88 2.17
N SER A 101 -4.33 4.40 3.22
CA SER A 101 -4.90 5.41 4.11
C SER A 101 -5.28 6.69 3.37
N PHE A 102 -4.45 7.15 2.43
CA PHE A 102 -4.71 8.37 1.70
C PHE A 102 -5.91 8.22 0.76
N VAL A 103 -6.04 7.09 0.05
CA VAL A 103 -7.23 6.83 -0.79
C VAL A 103 -8.51 6.75 0.05
N VAL A 104 -8.44 6.15 1.24
CA VAL A 104 -9.57 6.12 2.19
C VAL A 104 -9.92 7.54 2.65
N GLU A 105 -8.93 8.38 2.93
CA GLU A 105 -9.14 9.76 3.33
C GLU A 105 -9.75 10.61 2.21
N LEU A 106 -9.28 10.47 0.97
CA LEU A 106 -9.89 11.12 -0.20
C LEU A 106 -11.37 10.74 -0.33
N SER A 107 -11.71 9.47 -0.11
CA SER A 107 -13.10 9.02 -0.08
C SER A 107 -13.90 9.65 1.06
N ARG A 108 -13.34 9.70 2.27
CA ARG A 108 -13.99 10.34 3.43
C ARG A 108 -14.30 11.81 3.16
N GLN A 109 -13.36 12.55 2.58
CA GLN A 109 -13.53 13.97 2.27
C GLN A 109 -14.41 14.22 1.04
N HIS A 110 -14.47 13.27 0.09
CA HIS A 110 -15.40 13.34 -1.03
C HIS A 110 -16.86 13.27 -0.56
N TYR A 111 -17.18 12.36 0.37
CA TYR A 111 -18.55 12.20 0.89
C TYR A 111 -18.85 13.08 2.12
N GLY A 112 -17.84 13.78 2.64
CA GLY A 112 -17.93 14.57 3.86
C GLY A 112 -17.52 16.03 3.64
N GLU A 113 -17.19 16.71 4.74
CA GLU A 113 -16.59 18.04 4.70
C GLU A 113 -15.08 17.92 4.49
N GLN A 114 -14.56 18.71 3.54
CA GLN A 114 -13.13 18.76 3.30
C GLN A 114 -12.45 19.61 4.37
N HIS A 115 -11.41 19.08 5.00
CA HIS A 115 -10.62 19.80 5.98
C HIS A 115 -9.18 19.30 6.01
N THR A 116 -8.26 20.13 6.48
CA THR A 116 -6.92 19.65 6.79
C THR A 116 -6.98 18.78 8.04
N ILE A 117 -6.50 17.54 7.94
CA ILE A 117 -6.44 16.60 9.06
C ILE A 117 -5.34 17.01 10.03
N THR A 118 -5.50 16.67 11.30
CA THR A 118 -4.46 16.78 12.32
C THR A 118 -3.59 15.52 12.35
N GLU A 119 -2.40 15.61 12.96
CA GLU A 119 -1.55 14.43 13.15
C GLU A 119 -2.25 13.33 13.96
N ALA A 120 -3.06 13.70 14.96
CA ALA A 120 -3.83 12.76 15.76
C ALA A 120 -4.88 12.00 14.93
N GLU A 121 -5.56 12.70 14.01
CA GLU A 121 -6.49 12.06 13.06
C GLU A 121 -5.74 11.16 12.08
N ALA A 122 -4.60 11.60 11.55
CA ALA A 122 -3.76 10.79 10.68
C ALA A 122 -3.30 9.49 11.36
N GLN A 123 -2.88 9.56 12.63
CA GLN A 123 -2.54 8.38 13.43
C GLN A 123 -3.73 7.43 13.59
N ALA A 124 -4.94 7.96 13.82
CA ALA A 124 -6.15 7.16 13.94
C ALA A 124 -6.52 6.45 12.63
N ILE A 125 -6.45 7.17 11.50
CA ILE A 125 -6.68 6.62 10.16
C ILE A 125 -5.69 5.48 9.90
N LEU A 126 -4.40 5.72 10.12
CA LEU A 126 -3.35 4.74 9.90
C LEU A 126 -3.54 3.50 10.78
N ARG A 127 -3.88 3.67 12.07
CA ARG A 127 -4.16 2.55 12.98
C ARG A 127 -5.33 1.69 12.50
N GLY A 128 -6.43 2.32 12.07
CA GLY A 128 -7.56 1.58 11.49
C GLY A 128 -7.16 0.75 10.26
N GLN A 129 -6.27 1.28 9.42
CA GLN A 129 -5.77 0.54 8.26
C GLN A 129 -4.82 -0.61 8.63
N ILE A 130 -4.05 -0.47 9.72
CA ILE A 130 -3.18 -1.53 10.25
C ILE A 130 -4.03 -2.69 10.79
N ASP A 131 -5.10 -2.38 11.52
CA ASP A 131 -6.00 -3.38 12.09
C ASP A 131 -6.70 -4.18 10.98
N GLU A 132 -7.14 -3.51 9.90
CA GLU A 132 -7.69 -4.18 8.71
C GLU A 132 -6.66 -5.07 7.99
N LEU A 133 -5.41 -4.60 7.86
CA LEU A 133 -4.33 -5.37 7.23
C LEU A 133 -3.97 -6.60 8.05
N SER A 134 -4.05 -6.50 9.38
CA SER A 134 -3.76 -7.59 10.32
C SER A 134 -4.93 -8.58 10.44
N GLY A 135 -6.18 -8.09 10.35
CA GLY A 135 -7.39 -8.93 10.40
C GLY A 135 -7.69 -9.70 9.10
N GLY A 136 -7.01 -9.37 8.00
CA GLY A 136 -7.10 -10.07 6.72
C GLY A 136 -6.27 -11.35 6.60
N GLU A 137 -5.45 -11.68 7.60
CA GLU A 137 -4.82 -13.01 7.71
C GLU A 137 -5.89 -14.01 8.16
N THR A 138 -6.48 -14.77 7.24
CA THR A 138 -7.34 -15.91 7.59
C THR A 138 -6.62 -16.83 8.57
N PRO A 139 -7.27 -17.29 9.66
CA PRO A 139 -6.69 -18.25 10.58
C PRO A 139 -6.22 -19.49 9.82
N PRO A 140 -5.08 -20.09 10.20
CA PRO A 140 -4.61 -21.30 9.56
C PRO A 140 -5.60 -22.42 9.92
N TYR A 141 -6.43 -22.82 8.95
CA TYR A 141 -7.05 -24.14 8.92
C TYR A 141 -6.23 -25.01 7.97
#